data_AF-A0A958K679-F1
#
_entry.id   AF-A0A958K679-F1
#
_cell.length_a   1.000
_cell.length_b   1.000
_cell.length_c   1.000
_cell.angle_alpha   90.00
_cell.angle_beta   90.00
_cell.angle_gamma   90.00
#
_symmetry.space_group_name_H-M   'P 1'
#
loop_
_entity.id
_entity.type
_entity.pdbx_description
1 polymer ?
#
loop_
_entity_poly.entity_id
_entity_poly.type
_entity_poly.pdbx_seq_one_letter_code
_entity_poly.pdbx_strand_id
1 'polypeptide(L)'
;MRRILVTGASKGIGKAIAIQLAKDGFAVTALYRSSAIEAEACLQELQRHQPNSSLLQCDVADRESVHAALARDLEEQGAYYG
;
A
#
# COMPACT_ATOMS: atom_id res chain seq x y z
N MET A 1 11.52 10.16 4.67
CA MET A 1 10.09 9.91 4.91
C MET A 1 9.91 8.43 5.22
N ARG A 2 9.04 8.05 6.16
CA ARG A 2 8.84 6.63 6.54
C ARG A 2 7.64 6.07 5.77
N ARG A 3 7.82 4.97 5.04
CA ARG A 3 6.80 4.34 4.19
C ARG A 3 6.43 2.96 4.74
N ILE A 4 5.15 2.64 4.87
CA ILE A 4 4.68 1.36 5.42
C ILE A 4 3.91 0.61 4.35
N LEU A 5 4.21 -0.69 4.21
CA LEU A 5 3.45 -1.60 3.37
C LEU A 5 2.28 -2.19 4.16
N VAL A 6 1.07 -2.10 3.63
CA VAL A 6 -0.11 -2.74 4.22
C VAL A 6 -0.71 -3.73 3.21
N THR A 7 -0.68 -5.01 3.54
CA THR A 7 -1.30 -6.07 2.72
C THR A 7 -2.81 -6.14 2.95
N GLY A 8 -3.59 -6.35 1.89
CA GLY A 8 -5.05 -6.41 2.01
C GLY A 8 -5.67 -5.06 2.37
N ALA A 9 -5.01 -3.96 1.98
CA ALA A 9 -5.38 -2.60 2.36
C ALA A 9 -6.62 -2.06 1.65
N SER A 10 -7.16 -2.76 0.64
CA SER A 10 -8.29 -2.25 -0.16
C SER A 10 -9.62 -2.19 0.61
N LYS A 11 -9.80 -2.98 1.67
CA LYS A 11 -11.07 -3.04 2.42
C LYS A 11 -10.93 -3.51 3.88
N GLY A 12 -12.03 -3.39 4.64
CA GLY A 12 -12.16 -3.91 5.99
C GLY A 12 -11.09 -3.36 6.95
N ILE A 13 -10.50 -4.25 7.74
CA ILE A 13 -9.50 -3.91 8.75
C ILE A 13 -8.23 -3.34 8.11
N GLY A 14 -7.76 -3.94 7.02
CA GLY A 14 -6.54 -3.47 6.32
C GLY A 14 -6.68 -2.02 5.85
N LYS A 15 -7.84 -1.65 5.29
CA LYS A 15 -8.15 -0.27 4.93
C LYS A 15 -8.14 0.67 6.13
N ALA A 16 -8.78 0.28 7.23
CA ALA A 16 -8.83 1.10 8.45
C ALA A 16 -7.41 1.35 9.02
N ILE A 17 -6.56 0.32 9.05
CA ILE A 17 -5.15 0.44 9.46
C ILE A 17 -4.39 1.38 8.54
N ALA A 18 -4.51 1.20 7.22
CA ALA A 18 -3.84 2.05 6.23
C ALA A 18 -4.20 3.53 6.41
N ILE A 19 -5.48 3.85 6.59
CA ILE A 19 -5.95 5.23 6.80
C ILE A 19 -5.39 5.80 8.11
N GLN A 20 -5.37 5.01 9.19
CA GLN A 20 -4.83 5.48 10.46
C GLN A 20 -3.34 5.80 10.34
N LEU A 21 -2.55 4.93 9.71
CA LEU A 21 -1.13 5.18 9.47
C LEU A 21 -0.88 6.43 8.62
N ALA A 22 -1.71 6.67 7.61
CA ALA A 22 -1.64 7.89 6.80
C ALA A 22 -1.94 9.15 7.63
N LYS A 23 -2.93 9.10 8.52
CA LYS A 23 -3.24 10.18 9.48
C LYS A 23 -2.10 10.42 10.46
N ASP A 24 -1.37 9.38 10.84
CA ASP A 24 -0.19 9.46 11.70
C ASP A 24 1.05 9.98 10.94
N GLY A 25 0.92 10.26 9.64
CA GLY A 25 1.94 10.91 8.81
C GLY A 25 2.83 9.96 8.00
N PHE A 26 2.56 8.64 8.03
CA PHE A 26 3.31 7.67 7.24
C PHE A 26 2.81 7.61 5.80
N ALA A 27 3.73 7.52 4.83
CA ALA A 27 3.36 7.16 3.47
C ALA A 27 2.93 5.69 3.44
N VAL A 28 1.77 5.38 2.89
CA VAL A 28 1.27 4.01 2.88
C VAL A 28 1.26 3.46 1.47
N THR A 29 1.90 2.30 1.29
CA THR A 29 1.75 1.49 0.08
C THR A 29 0.68 0.44 0.36
N ALA A 30 -0.49 0.62 -0.24
CA ALA A 30 -1.63 -0.26 -0.08
C ALA A 30 -1.55 -1.40 -1.11
N LEU A 31 -1.25 -2.61 -0.63
CA LEU A 31 -1.17 -3.80 -1.47
C LEU A 31 -2.54 -4.45 -1.61
N TYR A 32 -2.92 -4.73 -2.85
CA TYR A 32 -4.19 -5.36 -3.22
C TYR A 32 -3.99 -6.41 -4.30
N ARG A 33 -4.93 -7.37 -4.39
CA ARG A 33 -4.87 -8.44 -5.40
C ARG A 33 -5.68 -8.11 -6.66
N SER A 34 -7.00 -8.00 -6.50
CA SER A 34 -7.95 -7.92 -7.62
C SER A 34 -9.02 -6.83 -7.51
N SER A 35 -9.18 -6.22 -6.33
CA SER A 35 -10.17 -5.16 -6.06
C SER A 35 -9.65 -3.78 -6.45
N ALA A 36 -9.50 -3.52 -7.76
CA ALA A 36 -8.92 -2.27 -8.25
C ALA A 36 -9.75 -1.03 -7.88
N ILE A 37 -11.08 -1.10 -8.03
CA ILE A 37 -11.98 0.02 -7.72
C ILE A 37 -11.89 0.39 -6.23
N GLU A 38 -11.92 -0.61 -5.34
CA GLU A 38 -11.81 -0.36 -3.90
C GLU A 38 -10.41 0.09 -3.49
N ALA A 39 -9.37 -0.40 -4.19
CA ALA A 39 -8.00 0.05 -3.98
C ALA A 39 -7.81 1.51 -4.39
N GLU A 40 -8.34 1.94 -5.53
CA GLU A 40 -8.32 3.34 -5.97
C GLU A 40 -9.07 4.26 -5.01
N ALA A 41 -10.27 3.85 -4.57
CA ALA A 41 -11.02 4.59 -3.56
C ALA A 41 -10.23 4.69 -2.23
N CYS A 42 -9.54 3.62 -1.82
CA CYS A 42 -8.65 3.66 -0.66
C CYS A 42 -7.48 4.63 -0.90
N LEU A 43 -6.85 4.62 -2.07
CA LEU A 43 -5.74 5.51 -2.40
C LEU A 43 -6.15 6.98 -2.30
N GLN A 44 -7.31 7.33 -2.87
CA GLN A 44 -7.84 8.68 -2.77
C GLN A 44 -8.01 9.11 -1.31
N GLU A 45 -8.50 8.23 -0.46
CA GLU A 45 -8.65 8.50 0.98
C GLU A 45 -7.30 8.65 1.69
N LEU A 46 -6.32 7.79 1.37
CA LEU A 46 -4.96 7.87 1.91
C LEU A 46 -4.28 9.19 1.51
N GLN A 47 -4.38 9.57 0.23
CA GLN A 47 -3.73 10.77 -0.30
C GLN A 47 -4.31 12.07 0.26
N ARG A 48 -5.53 12.06 0.81
CA ARG A 48 -6.08 13.20 1.57
C ARG A 48 -5.32 13.45 2.88
N HIS A 49 -4.70 12.42 3.44
CA HIS A 49 -3.94 12.51 4.70
C HIS A 49 -2.42 12.53 4.44
N GLN A 50 -1.95 11.69 3.51
CA GLN A 50 -0.56 11.60 3.12
C GLN A 50 -0.44 11.44 1.59
N PRO A 51 -0.12 12.53 0.85
CA PRO A 51 -0.06 12.55 -0.62
C PRO A 51 0.90 11.54 -1.25
N ASN A 52 1.93 11.10 -0.50
CA ASN A 52 2.92 10.14 -0.99
C ASN A 52 2.50 8.66 -0.86
N SER A 53 1.24 8.40 -0.53
CA SER A 53 0.71 7.04 -0.49
C SER A 53 0.51 6.48 -1.90
N SER A 54 0.69 5.18 -2.06
CA SER A 54 0.70 4.48 -3.36
C SER A 54 -0.06 3.15 -3.31
N LEU A 55 -0.32 2.57 -4.48
CA LEU A 55 -0.91 1.24 -4.63
C LEU A 55 0.12 0.27 -5.19
N LEU A 56 0.05 -0.97 -4.71
CA LEU A 56 0.82 -2.09 -5.28
C LEU A 56 -0.12 -3.26 -5.57
N GLN A 57 -0.28 -3.60 -6.85
CA GLN A 57 -1.04 -4.78 -7.22
C GLN A 57 -0.13 -6.02 -7.14
N CYS A 58 -0.52 -6.99 -6.33
CA CYS A 58 0.21 -8.24 -6.20
C CYS A 58 -0.69 -9.34 -5.64
N ASP A 59 -0.57 -10.56 -6.18
CA ASP A 59 -1.14 -11.75 -5.56
C ASP A 59 -0.12 -12.34 -4.58
N VAL A 60 -0.41 -12.24 -3.28
CA VAL A 60 0.47 -12.75 -2.22
C VAL A 60 0.59 -14.28 -2.21
N ALA A 61 -0.25 -15.00 -2.96
CA ALA A 61 -0.11 -16.44 -3.13
C ALA A 61 1.03 -16.85 -4.09
N ASP A 62 1.48 -15.93 -4.95
CA ASP A 62 2.57 -16.16 -5.90
C ASP A 62 3.87 -15.54 -5.37
N ARG A 63 4.75 -16.39 -4.85
CA ARG A 63 5.99 -15.97 -4.20
C ARG A 63 6.94 -15.25 -5.14
N GLU A 64 7.05 -15.67 -6.40
CA GLU A 64 7.96 -15.04 -7.37
C GLU A 64 7.43 -13.68 -7.79
N SER A 65 6.12 -13.59 -8.06
CA SER A 65 5.45 -12.33 -8.37
C SER A 65 5.56 -11.32 -7.23
N VAL A 66 5.39 -11.76 -5.97
CA VAL A 66 5.61 -10.92 -4.79
C VAL A 66 7.03 -10.38 -4.74
N HIS A 67 8.03 -11.23 -4.94
CA HIS A 67 9.42 -10.82 -4.90
C HIS A 67 9.71 -9.76 -5.97
N ALA A 68 9.29 -10.00 -7.22
CA ALA A 68 9.50 -9.07 -8.32
C ALA A 68 8.77 -7.73 -8.11
N ALA A 69 7.51 -7.77 -7.65
CA ALA A 69 6.72 -6.57 -7.40
C ALA A 69 7.32 -5.70 -6.28
N LEU A 70 7.76 -6.33 -5.18
CA LEU A 70 8.39 -5.62 -4.06
C LEU A 70 9.79 -5.10 -4.43
N ALA A 71 10.60 -5.88 -5.16
CA ALA A 71 11.92 -5.43 -5.59
C ALA A 71 11.82 -4.16 -6.45
N ARG A 72 10.94 -4.17 -7.46
CA ARG A 72 10.68 -2.99 -8.30
C ARG A 72 10.21 -1.79 -7.48
N ASP A 73 9.25 -1.99 -6.58
CA ASP A 73 8.71 -0.89 -5.78
C ASP A 73 9.73 -0.32 -4.78
N LEU A 74 10.63 -1.16 -4.24
CA LEU A 74 11.75 -0.73 -3.40
C LEU A 74 12.78 0.10 -4.17
N GLU A 75 13.06 -0.26 -5.43
CA GLU A 75 13.94 0.51 -6.31
C GLU A 75 13.34 1.87 -6.69
N GLU A 76 12.03 1.92 -6.95
CA GLU A 76 11.33 3.13 -7.38
C GLU A 76 11.03 4.12 -6.23
N GLN A 77 10.65 3.60 -5.06
CA GLN A 77 10.09 4.41 -3.97
C GLN A 77 10.88 4.29 -2.65
N GLY A 78 11.94 3.49 -2.61
CA GLY A 78 12.80 3.30 -1.45
C GLY A 78 12.26 2.28 -0.44
N ALA A 79 13.04 2.03 0.62
CA ALA A 79 12.72 1.02 1.61
C ALA A 79 11.45 1.31 2.42
N TYR A 80 10.75 0.23 2.81
CA TYR A 80 9.70 0.33 3.83
C TYR A 80 10.31 0.47 5.23
N TYR A 81 9.54 1.07 6.12
CA TYR A 81 9.82 1.24 7.53
C TYR A 81 9.12 0.14 8.32
N GLY A 82 9.88 -0.60 9.13
CA GLY A 82 9.38 -1.71 9.96
C GLY A 82 10.37 -2.85 10.01
#